data_AF-A0A6L9KZK3-F1
#
_entry.id   AF-A0A6L9KZK3-F1
#
_cell.length_a   1.000
_cell.length_b   1.000
_cell.length_c   1.000
_cell.angle_alpha   90.00
_cell.angle_beta   90.00
_cell.angle_gamma   90.00
#
_symmetry.space_group_name_H-M   'P 1'
#
loop_
_entity.id
_entity.type
_entity.pdbx_description
1 polymer ?
#
loop_
_entity_poly.entity_id
_entity_poly.type
_entity_poly.pdbx_seq_one_letter_code
_entity_poly.pdbx_strand_id
1 'polypeptide(L)' 'MQVDKELDARGLNCPLPILKTKKSLADMTTGQVLKVVST' A
#
# COMPACT_ATOMS: atom_id res chain seq x y z
N MET A 1 8.53 -11.84 -9.05
CA MET A 1 7.85 -10.54 -8.91
C MET A 1 8.71 -9.69 -7.99
N GLN A 2 9.30 -8.61 -8.50
CA GLN A 2 10.03 -7.67 -7.66
C GLN A 2 9.01 -6.72 -7.01
N VAL A 3 9.18 -6.46 -5.71
CA VAL A 3 8.33 -5.54 -4.95
C VAL A 3 9.20 -4.35 -4.56
N ASP A 4 8.77 -3.16 -4.94
CA ASP A 4 9.51 -1.93 -4.68
C ASP A 4 9.17 -1.33 -3.32
N LYS A 5 7.94 -1.57 -2.84
CA LYS A 5 7.45 -1.05 -1.56
C LYS A 5 6.48 -2.04 -0.93
N GLU A 6 6.59 -2.20 0.40
CA GLU A 6 5.64 -2.97 1.20
C GLU A 6 4.86 -2.05 2.14
N LEU A 7 3.56 -2.26 2.25
CA LEU A 7 2.66 -1.55 3.16
C LEU A 7 1.89 -2.56 4.01
N ASP A 8 2.12 -2.54 5.32
CA ASP A 8 1.30 -3.27 6.26
C ASP A 8 0.13 -2.40 6.75
N ALA A 9 -1.07 -2.86 6.45
CA ALA A 9 -2.35 -2.28 6.80
C ALA A 9 -3.24 -3.29 7.55
N ARG A 10 -2.64 -4.31 8.20
CA ARG A 10 -3.37 -5.24 9.07
C ARG A 10 -3.87 -4.53 10.33
N GLY A 11 -5.03 -4.96 10.84
CA GLY A 11 -5.65 -4.37 12.03
C GLY A 11 -6.20 -2.95 11.84
N LEU A 12 -6.18 -2.43 10.61
CA LEU A 12 -6.78 -1.16 10.27
C LEU A 12 -8.21 -1.38 9.76
N ASN A 13 -9.17 -0.71 10.41
CA ASN A 13 -10.56 -0.76 9.99
C ASN A 13 -10.81 0.15 8.78
N CYS A 14 -11.81 -0.21 7.97
CA CYS A 14 -12.31 0.65 6.90
C CYS A 14 -12.62 2.05 7.44
N PRO A 15 -12.17 3.15 6.78
CA PRO A 15 -11.54 3.25 5.44
C PRO A 15 -9.99 3.34 5.45
N LEU A 16 -9.35 3.04 6.57
CA LEU A 16 -7.92 3.32 6.76
C LEU A 16 -6.97 2.54 5.83
N PRO A 17 -7.22 1.25 5.49
CA PRO A 17 -6.36 0.52 4.56
C PRO A 17 -6.25 1.18 3.19
N ILE A 18 -7.39 1.62 2.63
CA ILE A 18 -7.41 2.24 1.30
C ILE A 18 -6.77 3.62 1.31
N LEU A 19 -6.97 4.41 2.38
CA LEU A 19 -6.36 5.74 2.50
C LEU A 19 -4.83 5.66 2.61
N LYS A 20 -4.30 4.72 3.39
CA LYS A 20 -2.85 4.51 3.49
C LYS A 20 -2.24 3.97 2.19
N THR A 21 -2.96 3.09 1.50
CA THR A 21 -2.56 2.60 0.19
C THR A 21 -2.47 3.75 -0.81
N LYS A 22 -3.51 4.59 -0.89
CA LYS A 22 -3.53 5.78 -1.74
C LYS A 22 -2.38 6.73 -1.43
N LYS A 23 -2.11 6.98 -0.14
CA LYS A 23 -0.97 7.82 0.27
C LYS A 23 0.35 7.23 -0.20
N SER A 24 0.57 5.92 -0.02
CA SER A 24 1.80 5.26 -0.48
C SER A 24 1.98 5.30 -2.00
N LEU A 25 0.88 5.19 -2.77
CA LEU A 25 0.90 5.27 -4.23
C LEU A 25 1.24 6.68 -4.74
N ALA A 26 0.84 7.73 -4.02
CA ALA A 26 1.15 9.11 -4.41
C ALA A 26 2.65 9.41 -4.41
N ASP A 27 3.42 8.70 -3.57
CA ASP A 27 4.87 8.82 -3.46
C ASP A 27 5.64 7.86 -4.40
N MET A 28 4.95 7.09 -5.24
CA MET A 28 5.55 6.07 -6.11
C MET A 28 5.67 6.53 -7.56
N THR A 29 6.64 5.98 -8.26
CA THR A 29 6.83 6.20 -9.69
C THR A 29 6.15 5.12 -10.52
N THR A 30 5.78 5.47 -11.75
CA THR A 30 5.20 4.52 -12.71
C THR A 30 6.13 3.32 -12.92
N GLY A 31 5.55 2.12 -12.85
CA GLY A 31 6.28 0.86 -13.01
C GLY A 31 6.70 0.21 -11.69
N GLN A 32 6.61 0.91 -10.56
CA GLN A 32 6.84 0.33 -9.24
C GLN A 32 5.66 -0.50 -8.75
N VAL A 33 5.97 -1.58 -8.04
CA VAL A 33 5.01 -2.53 -7.46
C VAL A 33 4.91 -2.31 -5.94
N LEU A 34 3.70 -1.98 -5.48
CA LEU A 34 3.35 -1.89 -4.06
C LEU A 34 2.68 -3.19 -3.60
N LYS A 35 3.26 -3.85 -2.59
CA LYS A 35 2.62 -4.97 -1.91
C LYS A 35 1.93 -4.48 -0.65
N VAL A 36 0.61 -4.68 -0.57
CA VAL A 36 -0.19 -4.30 0.58
C VAL A 36 -0.64 -5.57 1.30
N VAL A 37 -0.42 -5.63 2.61
CA VAL A 37 -0.97 -6.67 3.48
C VAL A 37 -2.06 -6.06 4.33
N SER A 38 -3.29 -6.56 4.22
CA SER A 38 -4.43 -6.09 5.02
C SER A 38 -5.30 -7.28 5.41
N THR A 39 -6.14 -7.09 6.43
CA THR A 39 -7.08 -8.07 7.01
C THR A 39 -8.49 -7.55 6.88
#